data_AF-A0A6D2HQ68-F1
#
_entry.id   AF-A0A6D2HQ68-F1
#
_cell.length_a   1.000
_cell.length_b   1.000
_cell.length_c   1.000
_cell.angle_alpha   90.00
_cell.angle_beta   90.00
_cell.angle_gamma   90.00
#
_symmetry.space_group_name_H-M   'P 1'
#
loop_
_entity.id
_entity.type
_entity.pdbx_description
1 polymer ?
#
loop_
_entity_poly.entity_id
_entity_poly.type
_entity_poly.pdbx_seq_one_letter_code
_entity_poly.pdbx_strand_id
1 'polypeptide(L)'
;MMVLIVEVKYFNDKLVDRSGSALYNISHCDGLFLCVTNDNDNDNYNNYRLVVWNPCNGQTRWIKPRNSYNFFDRYSLGYEKKENNSLRNHKVLRFMDNYNWCTEQGLRDFEIYSLNSDSWKVVHLNPDWYIESDQRGVSLKGDTFWFAREKFQRLGVMNDFLLCFDFTNDKFGPRLPLPFSSSHLDTVALSSVREDQLAVLFQRCGTSRVEIWISDKIEHDAVSWRNCFLAVDMMKPLTPFKLQSNAASFLVDEKKNVAVVLDKDNVYRPTRDVAYIIGKEGYLETVDLGGSTNEDCPPLVCSYVPSSVQIKQAGP
;
A
#
# COMPACT_ATOMS: atom_id res chain seq x y z
N MET A 1 -9.37 -5.91 17.66
CA MET A 1 -8.23 -4.97 17.77
C MET A 1 -6.95 -5.69 18.14
N MET A 2 -6.79 -6.25 19.35
CA MET A 2 -5.66 -7.17 19.64
C MET A 2 -5.63 -8.37 18.67
N VAL A 3 -6.78 -8.93 18.29
CA VAL A 3 -6.86 -10.00 17.27
C VAL A 3 -6.33 -9.55 15.90
N LEU A 4 -6.62 -8.31 15.47
CA LEU A 4 -6.11 -7.76 14.20
C LEU A 4 -4.58 -7.56 14.24
N ILE A 5 -4.04 -7.08 15.36
CA ILE A 5 -2.59 -6.87 15.51
C ILE A 5 -1.83 -8.21 15.63
N VAL A 6 -2.42 -9.19 16.34
CA VAL A 6 -1.85 -10.54 16.50
C VAL A 6 -1.91 -11.32 15.18
N GLU A 7 -2.98 -11.19 14.40
CA GLU A 7 -3.06 -11.76 13.05
C GLU A 7 -1.99 -11.17 12.14
N VAL A 8 -1.80 -9.85 12.15
CA VAL A 8 -0.80 -9.15 11.33
C VAL A 8 0.63 -9.60 11.65
N LYS A 9 0.98 -9.71 12.95
CA LYS A 9 2.28 -10.22 13.38
C LYS A 9 2.47 -11.69 13.00
N TYR A 10 1.44 -12.53 13.23
CA TYR A 10 1.46 -13.94 12.86
C TYR A 10 1.59 -14.17 11.34
N PHE A 11 0.95 -13.32 10.54
CA PHE A 11 1.05 -13.36 9.08
C PHE A 11 2.45 -12.96 8.59
N ASN A 12 3.03 -11.90 9.16
CA ASN A 12 4.42 -11.51 8.86
C ASN A 12 5.41 -12.61 9.25
N ASP A 13 5.31 -13.16 10.46
CA ASP A 13 6.21 -14.21 10.94
C ASP A 13 6.10 -15.47 10.06
N LYS A 14 4.89 -15.89 9.67
CA LYS A 14 4.68 -17.01 8.73
C LYS A 14 5.20 -16.75 7.32
N LEU A 15 5.11 -15.51 6.83
CA LEU A 15 5.60 -15.14 5.52
C LEU A 15 7.12 -15.16 5.47
N VAL A 16 7.77 -14.59 6.50
CA VAL A 16 9.23 -14.58 6.64
C VAL A 16 9.78 -15.99 6.84
N ASP A 17 9.12 -16.82 7.66
CA ASP A 17 9.52 -18.21 7.90
C ASP A 17 9.38 -19.10 6.64
N ARG A 18 8.35 -18.87 5.81
CA ARG A 18 8.16 -19.61 4.55
C ARG A 18 9.07 -19.15 3.41
N SER A 19 9.48 -17.88 3.39
CA SER A 19 10.32 -17.34 2.31
C SER A 19 11.81 -17.44 2.61
N GLY A 20 12.22 -17.57 3.88
CA GLY A 20 13.61 -17.42 4.31
C GLY A 20 14.19 -16.02 4.03
N SER A 21 13.34 -15.04 3.70
CA SER A 21 13.70 -13.79 3.02
C SER A 21 12.92 -12.60 3.58
N ALA A 22 13.49 -11.38 3.53
CA ALA A 22 12.86 -10.19 4.08
C ALA A 22 11.65 -9.74 3.24
N LEU A 23 10.52 -9.42 3.89
CA LEU A 23 9.33 -8.90 3.22
C LEU A 23 9.48 -7.37 3.03
N TYR A 24 9.42 -6.91 1.79
CA TYR A 24 9.59 -5.50 1.44
C TYR A 24 8.26 -4.77 1.21
N ASN A 25 7.29 -5.45 0.57
CA ASN A 25 5.98 -4.88 0.28
C ASN A 25 4.91 -5.97 0.28
N ILE A 26 3.70 -5.61 0.70
CA ILE A 26 2.53 -6.47 0.68
C ILE A 26 1.31 -5.68 0.20
N SER A 27 0.54 -6.28 -0.70
CA SER A 27 -0.78 -5.78 -1.08
C SER A 27 -1.81 -6.89 -1.01
N HIS A 28 -3.03 -6.54 -0.61
CA HIS A 28 -4.15 -7.46 -0.46
C HIS A 28 -5.22 -7.14 -1.50
N CYS A 29 -5.75 -8.16 -2.17
CA CYS A 29 -6.94 -8.05 -3.01
C CYS A 29 -7.70 -9.37 -2.99
N ASP A 30 -8.99 -9.33 -2.65
CA ASP A 30 -9.90 -10.49 -2.74
C ASP A 30 -9.43 -11.76 -2.01
N GLY A 31 -8.84 -11.58 -0.82
CA GLY A 31 -8.27 -12.65 -0.01
C GLY A 31 -6.98 -13.26 -0.55
N LEU A 32 -6.43 -12.70 -1.62
CA LEU A 32 -5.07 -12.97 -2.10
C LEU A 32 -4.11 -11.88 -1.62
N PHE A 33 -2.90 -12.30 -1.28
CA PHE A 33 -1.77 -11.43 -1.03
C PHE A 33 -0.82 -11.44 -2.21
N LEU A 34 -0.28 -10.28 -2.54
CA LEU A 34 0.91 -10.14 -3.36
C LEU A 34 2.04 -9.67 -2.46
N CYS A 35 3.05 -10.52 -2.29
CA CYS A 35 4.21 -10.25 -1.46
C CYS A 35 5.45 -10.02 -2.35
N VAL A 36 6.18 -8.97 -2.03
CA VAL A 36 7.51 -8.69 -2.60
C VAL A 36 8.53 -9.03 -1.53
N THR A 37 9.33 -10.06 -1.79
CA THR A 37 10.40 -10.50 -0.86
C THR A 37 11.76 -10.17 -1.46
N ASN A 38 12.77 -10.02 -0.60
CA ASN A 38 14.16 -9.92 -1.01
C ASN A 38 14.97 -10.99 -0.28
N ASP A 39 15.64 -11.86 -1.04
CA ASP A 39 16.58 -12.82 -0.48
C ASP A 39 17.86 -12.05 -0.11
N ASN A 40 18.15 -11.95 1.20
CA ASN A 40 19.27 -11.18 1.76
C ASN A 40 20.65 -11.85 1.52
N ASP A 41 20.94 -12.25 0.28
CA ASP A 41 22.32 -12.54 -0.11
C ASP A 41 23.04 -11.20 -0.31
N ASN A 42 23.97 -10.90 0.61
CA ASN A 42 24.66 -9.62 0.80
C ASN A 42 25.43 -9.08 -0.43
N ASP A 43 25.44 -9.78 -1.55
CA ASP A 43 26.18 -9.43 -2.76
C ASP A 43 25.30 -9.02 -3.96
N ASN A 44 23.96 -9.07 -3.88
CA ASN A 44 23.10 -8.72 -5.02
C ASN A 44 21.80 -7.98 -4.64
N TYR A 45 21.80 -6.65 -4.77
CA TYR A 45 20.66 -5.76 -4.52
C TYR A 45 19.42 -5.99 -5.43
N ASN A 46 19.44 -6.97 -6.34
CA ASN A 46 18.36 -7.26 -7.28
C ASN A 46 17.68 -8.63 -7.06
N ASN A 47 17.84 -9.25 -5.89
CA ASN A 47 17.22 -10.53 -5.56
C ASN A 47 15.77 -10.41 -5.06
N TYR A 48 14.99 -9.51 -5.65
CA TYR A 48 13.56 -9.45 -5.38
C TYR A 48 12.86 -10.67 -5.95
N ARG A 49 11.81 -11.12 -5.29
CA ARG A 49 10.89 -12.15 -5.78
C ARG A 49 9.47 -11.73 -5.53
N LEU A 50 8.59 -12.16 -6.42
CA LEU A 50 7.18 -11.87 -6.38
C LEU A 50 6.37 -13.14 -6.19
N VAL A 51 5.56 -13.19 -5.12
CA VAL A 51 4.69 -14.33 -4.83
C VAL A 51 3.26 -13.87 -4.58
N VAL A 52 2.31 -14.58 -5.20
CA VAL A 52 0.91 -14.50 -4.84
C VAL A 52 0.59 -15.62 -3.86
N TRP A 53 -0.06 -15.29 -2.77
CA TRP A 53 -0.36 -16.22 -1.68
C TRP A 53 -1.82 -16.12 -1.27
N ASN A 54 -2.48 -17.28 -1.12
CA ASN A 54 -3.76 -17.39 -0.43
C ASN A 54 -3.52 -18.06 0.93
N PRO A 55 -3.67 -17.33 2.04
CA PRO A 55 -3.50 -17.91 3.37
C PRO A 55 -4.56 -18.93 3.78
N CYS A 56 -5.80 -18.82 3.30
CA CYS A 56 -6.90 -19.71 3.69
C CYS A 56 -6.69 -21.15 3.25
N ASN A 57 -6.18 -21.34 2.04
CA ASN A 57 -5.91 -22.67 1.48
C ASN A 57 -4.41 -22.98 1.38
N GLY A 58 -3.55 -22.04 1.80
CA GLY A 58 -2.11 -22.19 1.82
C GLY A 58 -1.44 -22.19 0.44
N GLN A 59 -2.18 -21.93 -0.65
CA GLN A 59 -1.64 -21.93 -2.01
C GLN A 59 -0.71 -20.75 -2.24
N THR A 60 0.41 -20.99 -2.90
CA THR A 60 1.37 -19.95 -3.32
C THR A 60 1.66 -20.09 -4.81
N ARG A 61 2.00 -18.98 -5.46
CA ARG A 61 2.52 -18.96 -6.83
C ARG A 61 3.57 -17.89 -6.98
N TRP A 62 4.76 -18.31 -7.40
CA TRP A 62 5.83 -17.39 -7.77
C TRP A 62 5.60 -16.86 -9.18
N ILE A 63 5.81 -15.56 -9.38
CA ILE A 63 5.64 -14.88 -10.67
C ILE A 63 7.02 -14.49 -11.18
N LYS A 64 7.50 -15.13 -12.25
CA LYS A 64 8.77 -14.74 -12.87
C LYS A 64 8.65 -13.37 -13.53
N PRO A 65 9.68 -12.50 -13.44
CA PRO A 65 9.66 -11.22 -14.13
C PRO A 65 9.77 -11.44 -15.65
N ARG A 66 9.31 -10.48 -16.44
CA ARG A 66 9.50 -10.53 -17.90
C ARG A 66 10.97 -10.41 -18.31
N ASN A 67 11.71 -9.50 -17.67
CA ASN A 67 13.14 -9.27 -17.93
C ASN A 67 13.97 -9.53 -16.67
N SER A 68 13.87 -8.64 -15.69
CA SER A 68 14.49 -8.73 -14.37
C SER A 68 13.64 -7.96 -13.37
N TYR A 69 13.81 -8.20 -12.07
CA TYR A 69 13.25 -7.31 -11.05
C TYR A 69 14.16 -6.11 -10.82
N ASN A 70 13.58 -5.03 -10.29
CA ASN A 70 14.27 -3.79 -9.95
C ASN A 70 13.77 -3.29 -8.58
N PHE A 71 14.67 -2.72 -7.79
CA PHE A 71 14.34 -2.08 -6.51
C PHE A 71 13.24 -1.00 -6.61
N PHE A 72 13.21 -0.29 -7.72
CA PHE A 72 12.22 0.76 -7.99
C PHE A 72 10.89 0.22 -8.53
N ASP A 73 10.76 -1.09 -8.72
CA ASP A 73 9.49 -1.68 -9.13
C ASP A 73 8.42 -1.47 -8.05
N ARG A 74 7.24 -1.12 -8.52
CA ARG A 74 6.02 -1.03 -7.74
C ARG A 74 5.07 -2.09 -8.25
N TYR A 75 4.36 -2.69 -7.30
CA TYR A 75 3.46 -3.79 -7.55
C TYR A 75 2.10 -3.49 -6.94
N SER A 76 1.05 -3.93 -7.62
CA SER A 76 -0.27 -4.02 -7.02
C SER A 76 -1.05 -5.19 -7.57
N LEU A 77 -1.96 -5.68 -6.75
CA LEU A 77 -2.85 -6.78 -7.09
C LEU A 77 -4.27 -6.24 -7.31
N GLY A 78 -4.89 -6.68 -8.39
CA GLY A 78 -6.30 -6.41 -8.68
C GLY A 78 -6.92 -7.54 -9.48
N TYR A 79 -8.15 -7.36 -9.93
CA TYR A 79 -8.80 -8.32 -10.81
C TYR A 79 -9.70 -7.65 -11.84
N GLU A 80 -9.77 -8.26 -13.01
CA GLU A 80 -10.70 -7.89 -14.07
C GLU A 80 -12.12 -8.30 -13.67
N LYS A 81 -13.05 -7.34 -13.71
CA LYS A 81 -14.46 -7.55 -13.38
C LYS A 81 -15.18 -8.03 -14.65
N LYS A 82 -15.66 -9.27 -14.65
CA LYS A 82 -16.48 -9.81 -15.75
C LYS A 82 -17.91 -10.00 -15.27
N GLU A 83 -18.87 -9.40 -15.97
CA GLU A 83 -20.30 -9.44 -15.61
C GLU A 83 -20.86 -10.87 -15.47
N ASN A 84 -20.28 -11.84 -16.18
CA ASN A 84 -20.81 -13.20 -16.30
C ASN A 84 -19.88 -14.32 -15.81
N ASN A 85 -18.78 -14.02 -15.10
CA ASN A 85 -17.84 -15.04 -14.64
C ASN A 85 -17.68 -15.02 -13.12
N SER A 86 -17.95 -16.15 -12.47
CA SER A 86 -17.65 -16.35 -11.05
C SER A 86 -16.14 -16.42 -10.78
N LEU A 87 -15.33 -16.73 -11.80
CA LEU A 87 -13.87 -16.65 -11.72
C LEU A 87 -13.36 -15.25 -12.05
N ARG A 88 -12.89 -14.55 -11.02
CA ARG A 88 -12.15 -13.29 -11.13
C ARG A 88 -10.76 -13.55 -11.71
N ASN A 89 -10.43 -12.83 -12.78
CA ASN A 89 -9.10 -12.90 -13.38
C ASN A 89 -8.16 -11.93 -12.66
N HIS A 90 -7.41 -12.47 -11.71
CA HIS A 90 -6.44 -11.70 -10.94
C HIS A 90 -5.27 -11.28 -11.84
N LYS A 91 -4.85 -10.04 -11.66
CA LYS A 91 -3.78 -9.40 -12.40
C LYS A 91 -2.84 -8.69 -11.44
N VAL A 92 -1.57 -8.66 -11.80
CA VAL A 92 -0.56 -7.86 -11.10
C VAL A 92 -0.13 -6.74 -12.03
N LEU A 93 -0.33 -5.50 -11.59
CA LEU A 93 0.29 -4.35 -12.24
C LEU A 93 1.68 -4.20 -11.65
N ARG A 94 2.68 -4.16 -12.52
CA ARG A 94 4.05 -3.79 -12.22
C ARG A 94 4.37 -2.50 -12.96
N PHE A 95 4.98 -1.55 -12.27
CA PHE A 95 5.50 -0.38 -12.93
C PHE A 95 6.73 0.17 -12.21
N MET A 96 7.63 0.77 -12.99
CA MET A 96 8.75 1.53 -12.46
C MET A 96 8.47 3.01 -12.71
N ASP A 97 8.52 3.81 -11.66
CA ASP A 97 8.42 5.27 -11.76
C ASP A 97 9.65 5.91 -11.12
N ASN A 98 10.79 5.77 -11.81
CA ASN A 98 12.03 6.43 -11.42
C ASN A 98 12.10 7.82 -12.05
N TYR A 99 11.16 8.69 -11.68
CA TYR A 99 11.17 10.08 -12.14
C TYR A 99 12.26 10.86 -11.42
N ASN A 100 13.31 11.24 -12.14
CA ASN A 100 14.34 12.12 -11.61
C ASN A 100 13.96 13.59 -11.86
N TRP A 101 13.56 14.28 -10.80
CA TRP A 101 13.14 15.68 -10.82
C TRP A 101 14.21 16.66 -11.33
N CYS A 102 15.50 16.35 -11.22
CA CYS A 102 16.59 17.19 -11.72
C CYS A 102 16.78 17.09 -13.24
N THR A 103 16.44 15.94 -13.82
CA THR A 103 16.73 15.63 -15.23
C THR A 103 15.49 15.54 -16.10
N GLU A 104 14.29 15.58 -15.50
CA GLU A 104 12.99 15.39 -16.18
C GLU A 104 12.93 14.07 -16.97
N GLN A 105 13.79 13.11 -16.65
CA GLN A 105 13.91 11.80 -17.28
C GLN A 105 13.52 10.69 -16.31
N GLY A 106 12.94 9.62 -16.86
CA GLY A 106 12.62 8.41 -16.11
C GLY A 106 12.23 7.28 -17.05
N LEU A 107 12.73 6.07 -16.78
CA LEU A 107 12.26 4.86 -17.44
C LEU A 107 10.88 4.50 -16.88
N ARG A 108 9.94 4.23 -17.77
CA ARG A 108 8.55 3.98 -17.43
C ARG A 108 8.04 2.80 -18.22
N ASP A 109 8.16 1.65 -17.59
CA ASP A 109 7.61 0.41 -18.09
C ASP A 109 6.43 0.05 -17.21
N PHE A 110 5.24 0.02 -17.80
CA PHE A 110 4.06 -0.55 -17.16
C PHE A 110 3.84 -1.93 -17.75
N GLU A 111 3.76 -2.93 -16.89
CA GLU A 111 3.55 -4.31 -17.27
C GLU A 111 2.40 -4.87 -16.44
N ILE A 112 1.51 -5.62 -17.08
CA ILE A 112 0.40 -6.30 -16.42
C ILE A 112 0.62 -7.79 -16.59
N TYR A 113 0.75 -8.49 -15.48
CA TYR A 113 0.77 -9.94 -15.44
C TYR A 113 -0.63 -10.46 -15.18
N SER A 114 -1.08 -11.42 -15.98
CA SER A 114 -2.37 -12.10 -15.80
C SER A 114 -2.14 -13.49 -15.22
N LEU A 115 -2.70 -13.76 -14.04
CA LEU A 115 -2.55 -15.05 -13.38
C LEU A 115 -3.20 -16.16 -14.23
N ASN A 116 -4.31 -15.89 -14.90
CA ASN A 116 -5.00 -16.93 -15.65
C ASN A 116 -4.24 -17.38 -16.91
N SER A 117 -3.54 -16.47 -17.57
CA SER A 117 -2.79 -16.75 -18.80
C SER A 117 -1.29 -16.98 -18.57
N ASP A 118 -0.79 -16.75 -17.35
CA ASP A 118 0.63 -16.86 -17.01
C ASP A 118 1.54 -16.01 -17.90
N SER A 119 1.07 -14.80 -18.24
CA SER A 119 1.72 -13.97 -19.26
C SER A 119 1.75 -12.50 -18.86
N TRP A 120 2.86 -11.85 -19.19
CA TRP A 120 3.02 -10.40 -19.11
C TRP A 120 2.51 -9.72 -20.39
N LYS A 121 1.86 -8.57 -20.22
CA LYS A 121 1.46 -7.63 -21.27
C LYS A 121 2.10 -6.27 -20.96
N VAL A 122 2.76 -5.67 -21.94
CA VAL A 122 3.29 -4.31 -21.82
C VAL A 122 2.19 -3.30 -22.08
N VAL A 123 2.15 -2.25 -21.28
CA VAL A 123 1.25 -1.10 -21.46
C VAL A 123 2.11 0.14 -21.63
N HIS A 124 1.93 0.85 -22.74
CA HIS A 124 2.65 2.09 -22.99
C HIS A 124 1.84 3.26 -22.44
N LEU A 125 2.30 3.82 -21.32
CA LEU A 125 1.69 4.98 -20.68
C LEU A 125 2.73 6.10 -20.54
N ASN A 126 2.29 7.34 -20.73
CA ASN A 126 3.11 8.51 -20.44
C ASN A 126 2.41 9.40 -19.40
N PRO A 127 2.42 9.00 -18.11
CA PRO A 127 1.72 9.77 -17.10
C PRO A 127 2.36 11.14 -16.88
N ASP A 128 1.54 12.15 -16.61
CA ASP A 128 1.96 13.48 -16.15
C ASP A 128 2.15 13.54 -14.63
N TRP A 129 2.02 12.40 -13.97
CA TRP A 129 2.10 12.23 -12.53
C TRP A 129 3.23 11.29 -12.12
N TYR A 130 3.51 11.25 -10.82
CA TYR A 130 4.39 10.28 -10.20
C TYR A 130 3.83 9.74 -8.87
N ILE A 131 4.25 8.54 -8.49
CA ILE A 131 3.94 7.93 -7.19
C ILE A 131 5.25 7.78 -6.41
N GLU A 132 5.29 8.30 -5.18
CA GLU A 132 6.49 8.22 -4.35
C GLU A 132 6.86 6.77 -4.00
N SER A 133 8.14 6.53 -3.78
CA SER A 133 8.69 5.19 -3.60
C SER A 133 8.10 4.42 -2.42
N ASP A 134 7.71 5.14 -1.39
CA ASP A 134 7.20 4.65 -0.13
C ASP A 134 5.66 4.55 -0.13
N GLN A 135 4.99 5.16 -1.12
CA GLN A 135 3.54 5.09 -1.26
C GLN A 135 3.06 3.71 -1.67
N ARG A 136 1.99 3.27 -1.02
CA ARG A 136 1.40 1.94 -1.22
C ARG A 136 0.03 2.04 -1.87
N GLY A 137 -0.23 1.11 -2.77
CA GLY A 137 -1.55 0.95 -3.37
C GLY A 137 -2.49 0.19 -2.46
N VAL A 138 -3.76 0.61 -2.43
CA VAL A 138 -4.83 -0.10 -1.72
C VAL A 138 -5.83 -0.63 -2.73
N SER A 139 -6.04 -1.94 -2.73
CA SER A 139 -7.01 -2.56 -3.63
C SER A 139 -8.42 -2.55 -3.02
N LEU A 140 -9.39 -2.06 -3.78
CA LEU A 140 -10.81 -2.01 -3.43
C LEU A 140 -11.64 -2.48 -4.62
N LYS A 141 -12.51 -3.46 -4.39
CA LYS A 141 -13.44 -3.99 -5.41
C LYS A 141 -12.75 -4.36 -6.74
N GLY A 142 -11.51 -4.82 -6.68
CA GLY A 142 -10.70 -5.27 -7.82
C GLY A 142 -9.82 -4.23 -8.49
N ASP A 143 -9.99 -2.95 -8.14
CA ASP A 143 -9.12 -1.87 -8.62
C ASP A 143 -8.16 -1.42 -7.53
N THR A 144 -7.06 -0.77 -7.90
CA THR A 144 -6.08 -0.27 -6.93
C THR A 144 -6.04 1.25 -6.93
N PHE A 145 -5.99 1.82 -5.73
CA PHE A 145 -5.94 3.25 -5.48
C PHE A 145 -4.58 3.65 -4.91
N TRP A 146 -4.02 4.77 -5.39
CA TRP A 146 -2.77 5.35 -4.88
C TRP A 146 -2.91 6.83 -4.62
N PHE A 147 -2.12 7.31 -3.66
CA PHE A 147 -1.77 8.72 -3.56
C PHE A 147 -0.69 9.02 -4.61
N ALA A 148 -0.93 10.05 -5.41
CA ALA A 148 -0.04 10.45 -6.49
C ALA A 148 0.07 11.97 -6.54
N ARG A 149 1.14 12.44 -7.17
CA ARG A 149 1.43 13.85 -7.32
C ARG A 149 1.65 14.22 -8.78
N GLU A 150 1.25 15.42 -9.14
CA GLU A 150 1.59 15.99 -10.44
C GLU A 150 3.10 16.14 -10.59
N LYS A 151 3.66 15.83 -11.76
CA LYS A 151 5.09 16.04 -11.99
C LYS A 151 5.41 17.53 -12.06
N PHE A 152 6.59 17.88 -11.55
CA PHE A 152 7.07 19.25 -11.54
C PHE A 152 7.12 19.80 -12.96
N GLN A 153 6.24 20.75 -13.25
CA GLN A 153 6.40 21.67 -14.37
C GLN A 153 6.95 22.96 -13.77
N ARG A 154 8.04 23.48 -14.32
CA ARG A 154 9.01 24.45 -13.75
C ARG A 154 8.46 25.72 -13.04
N LEU A 155 7.16 25.95 -12.99
CA LEU A 155 6.50 27.16 -12.48
C LEU A 155 5.16 26.92 -11.73
N GLY A 156 4.80 25.67 -11.39
CA GLY A 156 3.46 25.34 -10.86
C GLY A 156 3.38 24.88 -9.40
N VAL A 157 2.21 25.09 -8.77
CA VAL A 157 1.81 24.40 -7.53
C VAL A 157 1.60 22.92 -7.87
N MET A 158 2.25 22.02 -7.15
CA MET A 158 2.02 20.58 -7.31
C MET A 158 0.66 20.21 -6.75
N ASN A 159 -0.16 19.57 -7.57
CA ASN A 159 -1.44 19.03 -7.14
C ASN A 159 -1.27 17.58 -6.71
N ASP A 160 -1.81 17.28 -5.54
CA ASP A 160 -1.89 15.93 -5.01
C ASP A 160 -3.30 15.38 -5.23
N PHE A 161 -3.40 14.11 -5.59
CA PHE A 161 -4.67 13.46 -5.92
C PHE A 161 -4.60 11.96 -5.69
N LEU A 162 -5.75 11.31 -5.75
CA LEU A 162 -5.84 9.86 -5.83
C LEU A 162 -5.87 9.40 -7.29
N LEU A 163 -5.19 8.31 -7.58
CA LEU A 163 -5.27 7.59 -8.84
C LEU A 163 -5.93 6.24 -8.61
N CYS A 164 -6.79 5.85 -9.55
CA CYS A 164 -7.32 4.49 -9.64
C CYS A 164 -6.74 3.80 -10.86
N PHE A 165 -6.22 2.59 -10.71
CA PHE A 165 -5.95 1.70 -11.84
C PHE A 165 -7.08 0.70 -12.00
N ASP A 166 -7.79 0.80 -13.13
CA ASP A 166 -8.87 -0.09 -13.51
C ASP A 166 -8.30 -1.33 -14.19
N PHE A 167 -8.35 -2.47 -13.48
CA PHE A 167 -7.85 -3.75 -14.00
C PHE A 167 -8.77 -4.39 -15.03
N THR A 168 -9.99 -3.89 -15.17
CA THR A 168 -10.92 -4.35 -16.20
C THR A 168 -10.51 -3.78 -17.55
N ASN A 169 -10.19 -2.49 -17.59
CA ASN A 169 -9.80 -1.78 -18.82
C ASN A 169 -8.28 -1.62 -18.99
N ASP A 170 -7.46 -2.11 -18.06
CA ASP A 170 -6.00 -1.99 -18.06
C ASP A 170 -5.51 -0.52 -18.17
N LYS A 171 -6.17 0.42 -17.48
CA LYS A 171 -5.87 1.86 -17.60
C LYS A 171 -6.04 2.60 -16.27
N PHE A 172 -5.37 3.75 -16.15
CA PHE A 172 -5.64 4.70 -15.07
C PHE A 172 -6.93 5.48 -15.34
N GLY A 173 -7.73 5.66 -14.29
CA GLY A 173 -8.90 6.55 -14.26
C GLY A 173 -8.52 8.03 -14.16
N PRO A 174 -9.52 8.92 -14.06
CA PRO A 174 -9.28 10.34 -13.82
C PRO A 174 -8.64 10.59 -12.45
N ARG A 175 -8.07 11.80 -12.27
CA ARG A 175 -7.56 12.26 -10.98
C ARG A 175 -8.73 12.46 -10.01
N LEU A 176 -8.66 11.80 -8.86
CA LEU A 176 -9.69 11.84 -7.84
C LEU A 176 -9.29 12.83 -6.72
N PRO A 177 -10.20 13.69 -6.24
CA PRO A 177 -9.87 14.71 -5.24
C PRO A 177 -9.61 14.10 -3.86
N LEU A 178 -8.60 14.64 -3.17
CA LEU A 178 -8.38 14.41 -1.74
C LEU A 178 -9.30 15.30 -0.89
N PRO A 179 -9.60 14.92 0.37
CA PRO A 179 -10.42 15.74 1.27
C PRO A 179 -9.66 16.93 1.87
N PHE A 180 -8.36 17.07 1.56
CA PHE A 180 -7.45 18.07 2.09
C PHE A 180 -6.47 18.51 1.01
N SER A 181 -5.78 19.63 1.26
CA SER A 181 -4.63 20.06 0.46
C SER A 181 -3.34 19.66 1.16
N SER A 182 -2.52 18.85 0.49
CA SER A 182 -1.20 18.43 0.96
C SER A 182 -0.07 19.13 0.20
N SER A 183 1.12 19.02 0.77
CA SER A 183 2.39 19.52 0.25
C SER A 183 3.42 18.39 0.25
N HIS A 184 4.57 18.62 -0.40
CA HIS A 184 5.55 17.57 -0.61
C HIS A 184 6.16 16.95 0.67
N LEU A 185 6.11 17.67 1.80
CA LEU A 185 6.63 17.20 3.08
C LEU A 185 5.57 16.53 3.96
N ASP A 186 4.30 16.58 3.54
CA ASP A 186 3.20 16.02 4.32
C ASP A 186 3.14 14.51 4.15
N THR A 187 2.74 13.83 5.22
CA THR A 187 2.61 12.38 5.23
C THR A 187 1.18 12.01 4.89
N VAL A 188 1.03 11.20 3.84
CA VAL A 188 -0.24 10.62 3.41
C VAL A 188 -0.10 9.10 3.35
N ALA A 189 -1.07 8.40 3.92
CA ALA A 189 -1.15 6.95 3.82
C ALA A 189 -2.58 6.53 3.47
N LEU A 190 -2.72 5.40 2.76
CA LEU A 190 -3.99 4.83 2.37
C LEU A 190 -4.27 3.53 3.12
N SER A 191 -5.54 3.25 3.39
CA SER A 191 -6.01 1.98 3.92
C SER A 191 -7.42 1.66 3.42
N SER A 192 -7.83 0.40 3.53
CA SER A 192 -9.20 -0.01 3.27
C SER A 192 -10.00 -0.16 4.57
N VAL A 193 -11.29 0.18 4.50
CA VAL A 193 -12.23 -0.01 5.61
C VAL A 193 -13.35 -0.91 5.11
N ARG A 194 -13.54 -2.06 5.76
CA ARG A 194 -14.57 -3.07 5.43
C ARG A 194 -14.60 -3.54 3.96
N GLU A 195 -13.48 -3.43 3.25
CA GLU A 195 -13.29 -3.79 1.83
C GLU A 195 -14.04 -2.95 0.78
N ASP A 196 -14.86 -1.99 1.18
CA ASP A 196 -15.69 -1.20 0.28
C ASP A 196 -15.46 0.31 0.36
N GLN A 197 -14.74 0.77 1.39
CA GLN A 197 -14.39 2.17 1.60
C GLN A 197 -12.88 2.38 1.63
N LEU A 198 -12.45 3.56 1.18
CA LEU A 198 -11.07 4.04 1.26
C LEU A 198 -10.92 4.93 2.49
N ALA A 199 -9.87 4.72 3.26
CA ALA A 199 -9.42 5.64 4.29
C ALA A 199 -8.10 6.31 3.89
N VAL A 200 -7.97 7.58 4.25
CA VAL A 200 -6.75 8.36 4.02
C VAL A 200 -6.33 8.97 5.35
N LEU A 201 -5.10 8.66 5.75
CA LEU A 201 -4.43 9.33 6.86
C LEU A 201 -3.64 10.50 6.29
N PHE A 202 -3.74 11.66 6.94
CA PHE A 202 -3.01 12.86 6.62
C PHE A 202 -2.35 13.43 7.88
N GLN A 203 -1.06 13.72 7.79
CA GLN A 203 -0.34 14.49 8.81
C GLN A 203 0.45 15.60 8.13
N ARG A 204 0.15 16.84 8.51
CA ARG A 204 0.88 18.01 8.00
C ARG A 204 2.28 18.08 8.59
N CYS A 205 3.27 18.32 7.74
CA CYS A 205 4.66 18.51 8.15
C CYS A 205 4.78 19.61 9.21
N GLY A 206 5.55 19.33 10.25
CA GLY A 206 5.76 20.24 11.38
C GLY A 206 4.64 20.24 12.42
N THR A 207 3.61 19.41 12.25
CA THR A 207 2.50 19.25 13.21
C THR A 207 2.42 17.82 13.75
N SER A 208 1.93 17.67 14.97
CA SER A 208 1.56 16.36 15.54
C SER A 208 0.10 15.99 15.30
N ARG A 209 -0.62 16.79 14.50
CA ARG A 209 -2.02 16.55 14.20
C ARG A 209 -2.15 15.49 13.11
N VAL A 210 -2.81 14.40 13.46
CA VAL A 210 -3.17 13.31 12.54
C VAL A 210 -4.66 13.44 12.23
N GLU A 211 -4.99 13.44 10.94
CA GLU A 211 -6.36 13.41 10.45
C GLU A 211 -6.60 12.13 9.66
N ILE A 212 -7.75 11.50 9.87
CA ILE A 212 -8.17 10.31 9.14
C ILE A 212 -9.53 10.61 8.51
N TRP A 213 -9.58 10.44 7.20
CA TRP A 213 -10.77 10.64 6.38
C TRP A 213 -11.23 9.29 5.82
N ILE A 214 -12.53 9.09 5.73
CA ILE A 214 -13.12 7.87 5.15
C ILE A 214 -14.03 8.28 4.01
N SER A 215 -13.91 7.61 2.87
CA SER A 215 -14.77 7.84 1.71
C SER A 215 -16.22 7.47 2.04
N ASP A 216 -17.17 8.31 1.65
CA ASP A 216 -18.59 7.93 1.65
C ASP A 216 -18.90 7.04 0.44
N LYS A 217 -18.42 7.45 -0.73
CA LYS A 217 -18.49 6.69 -1.98
C LYS A 217 -17.12 6.66 -2.63
N ILE A 218 -16.78 5.51 -3.19
CA ILE A 218 -15.56 5.31 -3.96
C ILE A 218 -15.88 4.40 -5.16
N GLU A 219 -15.60 4.93 -6.35
CA GLU A 219 -15.69 4.28 -7.64
C GLU A 219 -14.38 4.53 -8.41
N HIS A 220 -14.24 3.91 -9.57
CA HIS A 220 -13.00 4.03 -10.37
C HIS A 220 -12.72 5.45 -10.89
N ASP A 221 -13.76 6.29 -11.00
CA ASP A 221 -13.73 7.63 -11.60
C ASP A 221 -14.33 8.72 -10.70
N ALA A 222 -14.81 8.37 -9.50
CA ALA A 222 -15.38 9.31 -8.55
C ALA A 222 -15.10 8.91 -7.10
N VAL A 223 -14.89 9.93 -6.24
CA VAL A 223 -14.81 9.77 -4.79
C VAL A 223 -15.57 10.90 -4.10
N SER A 224 -16.27 10.57 -3.03
CA SER A 224 -16.79 11.54 -2.06
C SER A 224 -16.34 11.17 -0.66
N TRP A 225 -16.12 12.18 0.16
CA TRP A 225 -15.61 12.01 1.52
C TRP A 225 -16.70 12.25 2.55
N ARG A 226 -16.68 11.48 3.64
CA ARG A 226 -17.43 11.81 4.84
C ARG A 226 -16.75 12.97 5.58
N ASN A 227 -17.38 13.42 6.66
CA ASN A 227 -16.69 14.25 7.64
C ASN A 227 -15.46 13.51 8.18
N CYS A 228 -14.44 14.29 8.56
CA CYS A 228 -13.21 13.79 9.18
C CYS A 228 -13.57 12.81 10.31
N PHE A 229 -13.09 11.57 10.18
CA PHE A 229 -13.43 10.50 11.10
C PHE A 229 -12.71 10.66 12.44
N LEU A 230 -11.41 10.98 12.39
CA LEU A 230 -10.57 11.31 13.53
C LEU A 230 -9.68 12.50 13.18
N ALA A 231 -9.62 13.49 14.07
CA ALA A 231 -8.62 14.56 14.03
C ALA A 231 -8.04 14.69 15.43
N VAL A 232 -6.78 14.27 15.60
CA VAL A 232 -6.16 14.12 16.91
C VAL A 232 -4.81 14.80 16.92
N ASP A 233 -4.58 15.64 17.93
CA ASP A 233 -3.24 16.15 18.22
C ASP A 233 -2.48 15.11 19.05
N MET A 234 -1.41 14.56 18.46
CA MET A 234 -0.58 13.53 19.06
C MET A 234 0.59 14.11 19.88
N MET A 235 0.53 15.40 20.24
CA MET A 235 1.49 16.03 21.17
C MET A 235 1.61 15.22 22.47
N LYS A 236 2.77 14.62 22.71
CA LYS A 236 3.17 14.18 24.06
C LYS A 236 3.90 15.34 24.74
N PRO A 237 3.79 15.52 26.07
CA PRO A 237 4.34 16.68 26.79
C PRO A 237 5.87 16.85 26.68
N LEU A 238 6.60 15.87 26.13
CA LEU A 238 8.07 15.90 26.03
C LEU A 238 8.62 15.65 24.61
N THR A 239 7.81 15.15 23.67
CA THR A 239 8.22 14.94 22.27
C THR A 239 7.01 15.00 21.32
N PRO A 240 7.08 15.80 20.23
CA PRO A 240 6.03 15.79 19.22
C PRO A 240 6.01 14.44 18.49
N PHE A 241 4.87 13.77 18.47
CA PHE A 241 4.67 12.58 17.64
C PHE A 241 4.67 13.00 16.17
N LYS A 242 5.50 12.35 15.37
CA LYS A 242 5.55 12.49 13.93
C LYS A 242 5.57 11.10 13.34
N LEU A 243 4.72 10.84 12.36
CA LEU A 243 4.87 9.64 11.54
C LEU A 243 6.18 9.77 10.77
N GLN A 244 7.03 8.77 10.93
CA GLN A 244 8.40 8.82 10.46
C GLN A 244 8.51 8.43 9.00
N SER A 245 7.53 7.65 8.50
CA SER A 245 7.49 7.18 7.13
C SER A 245 6.25 7.68 6.40
N ASN A 246 6.39 8.16 5.16
CA ASN A 246 5.22 8.34 4.30
C ASN A 246 4.61 6.97 3.88
N ALA A 247 5.25 5.85 4.28
CA ALA A 247 4.75 4.49 4.17
C ALA A 247 4.15 3.94 5.48
N ALA A 248 3.74 4.78 6.43
CA ALA A 248 2.97 4.30 7.57
C ALA A 248 1.77 3.47 7.08
N SER A 249 1.52 2.33 7.71
CA SER A 249 0.33 1.53 7.44
C SER A 249 -0.65 1.69 8.58
N PHE A 250 -1.95 1.66 8.30
CA PHE A 250 -2.95 1.83 9.36
C PHE A 250 -4.22 1.04 9.08
N LEU A 251 -5.01 0.85 10.13
CA LEU A 251 -6.35 0.29 10.08
C LEU A 251 -7.33 1.18 10.83
N VAL A 252 -8.60 1.09 10.46
CA VAL A 252 -9.68 1.81 11.11
C VAL A 252 -10.76 0.83 11.59
N ASP A 253 -11.16 0.98 12.85
CA ASP A 253 -12.34 0.31 13.42
C ASP A 253 -13.41 1.38 13.67
N GLU A 254 -14.33 1.53 12.71
CA GLU A 254 -15.43 2.50 12.81
C GLU A 254 -16.37 2.20 13.98
N LYS A 255 -16.56 0.93 14.37
CA LYS A 255 -17.46 0.57 15.48
C LYS A 255 -16.91 1.07 16.81
N LYS A 256 -15.59 0.98 16.96
CA LYS A 256 -14.87 1.44 18.15
C LYS A 256 -14.43 2.90 18.07
N ASN A 257 -14.58 3.56 16.92
CA ASN A 257 -14.07 4.91 16.66
C ASN A 257 -12.57 5.05 16.95
N VAL A 258 -11.78 4.05 16.53
CA VAL A 258 -10.32 4.05 16.71
C VAL A 258 -9.60 3.73 15.41
N ALA A 259 -8.37 4.20 15.31
CA ALA A 259 -7.41 3.81 14.29
C ALA A 259 -6.16 3.21 14.95
N VAL A 260 -5.54 2.26 14.26
CA VAL A 260 -4.26 1.67 14.65
C VAL A 260 -3.26 2.00 13.56
N VAL A 261 -2.22 2.77 13.89
CA VAL A 261 -1.18 3.20 12.95
C VAL A 261 0.11 2.47 13.31
N LEU A 262 0.70 1.77 12.35
CA LEU A 262 1.95 1.07 12.49
C LEU A 262 3.09 1.93 11.94
N ASP A 263 4.11 2.11 12.75
CA ASP A 263 5.32 2.86 12.41
C ASP A 263 6.51 2.37 13.27
N LYS A 264 7.68 2.94 13.07
CA LYS A 264 8.89 2.63 13.87
C LYS A 264 8.96 3.50 15.13
N ASP A 265 9.73 3.03 16.11
CA ASP A 265 9.93 3.69 17.40
C ASP A 265 10.81 4.96 17.34
N ASN A 266 11.77 5.02 16.40
CA ASN A 266 12.73 6.12 16.27
C ASN A 266 13.12 6.40 14.80
N VAL A 267 13.41 7.67 14.50
CA VAL A 267 13.83 8.20 13.19
C VAL A 267 15.25 7.77 12.80
N TYR A 268 16.19 7.81 13.74
CA TYR A 268 17.61 7.74 13.42
C TYR A 268 18.16 6.32 13.51
N ARG A 269 17.57 5.51 14.39
CA ARG A 269 17.94 4.11 14.63
C ARG A 269 16.69 3.36 15.07
N PRO A 270 15.81 3.00 14.13
CA PRO A 270 14.60 2.26 14.45
C PRO A 270 15.00 0.89 14.99
N THR A 271 14.62 0.59 16.22
CA THR A 271 14.91 -0.72 16.82
C THR A 271 13.67 -1.59 16.92
N ARG A 272 12.48 -0.98 16.88
CA ARG A 272 11.21 -1.66 17.14
C ARG A 272 10.12 -1.19 16.21
N ASP A 273 9.25 -2.14 15.88
CA ASP A 273 7.98 -1.84 15.23
C ASP A 273 6.93 -1.56 16.32
N VAL A 274 6.09 -0.56 16.07
CA VAL A 274 5.18 -0.01 17.08
C VAL A 274 3.80 0.21 16.47
N ALA A 275 2.76 -0.15 17.20
CA ALA A 275 1.38 0.19 16.87
C ALA A 275 0.84 1.28 17.79
N TYR A 276 0.46 2.41 17.22
CA TYR A 276 -0.19 3.53 17.91
C TYR A 276 -1.70 3.41 17.79
N ILE A 277 -2.38 3.36 18.92
CA ILE A 277 -3.85 3.32 18.98
C ILE A 277 -4.35 4.74 19.21
N ILE A 278 -5.15 5.24 18.27
CA ILE A 278 -5.65 6.61 18.22
C ILE A 278 -7.17 6.56 18.31
N GLY A 279 -7.76 7.33 19.23
CA GLY A 279 -9.21 7.48 19.37
C GLY A 279 -9.62 8.94 19.39
N LYS A 280 -10.94 9.22 19.45
CA LYS A 280 -11.46 10.60 19.47
C LYS A 280 -10.94 11.44 20.65
N GLU A 281 -10.69 10.81 21.78
CA GLU A 281 -10.20 11.47 23.00
C GLU A 281 -8.69 11.70 22.98
N GLY A 282 -7.99 11.26 21.94
CA GLY A 282 -6.55 11.42 21.80
C GLY A 282 -5.80 10.13 21.49
N TYR A 283 -4.49 10.20 21.70
CA TYR A 283 -3.63 9.03 21.73
C TYR A 283 -3.99 8.14 22.93
N LEU A 284 -4.37 6.90 22.67
CA LEU A 284 -4.85 5.97 23.70
C LEU A 284 -3.72 5.12 24.27
N GLU A 285 -2.96 4.45 23.40
CA GLU A 285 -1.99 3.44 23.81
C GLU A 285 -0.94 3.19 22.71
N THR A 286 0.23 2.71 23.12
CA THR A 286 1.27 2.18 22.22
C THR A 286 1.47 0.70 22.52
N VAL A 287 1.45 -0.12 21.49
CA VAL A 287 1.74 -1.55 21.56
C VAL A 287 3.08 -1.81 20.86
N ASP A 288 3.99 -2.45 21.59
CA ASP A 288 5.28 -2.89 21.09
C ASP A 288 5.11 -4.18 20.27
N LEU A 289 5.47 -4.13 18.98
CA LEU A 289 5.32 -5.25 18.06
C LEU A 289 6.57 -6.14 18.02
N GLY A 290 7.67 -5.74 18.66
CA GLY A 290 8.93 -6.46 18.68
C GLY A 290 10.05 -5.78 17.89
N GLY A 291 11.20 -6.45 17.81
CA GLY A 291 12.36 -5.94 17.09
C GLY A 291 12.11 -5.84 15.59
N SER A 292 12.56 -4.73 14.98
CA SER A 292 12.46 -4.53 13.54
C SER A 292 13.56 -5.32 12.82
N THR A 293 13.20 -6.24 11.92
CA THR A 293 14.18 -7.07 11.21
C THR A 293 14.87 -6.35 10.05
N ASN A 294 14.36 -5.18 9.64
CA ASN A 294 14.94 -4.34 8.60
C ASN A 294 14.68 -2.86 8.92
N GLU A 295 15.74 -2.06 9.06
CA GLU A 295 15.64 -0.63 9.41
C GLU A 295 14.90 0.18 8.34
N ASP A 296 14.99 -0.22 7.07
CA ASP A 296 14.43 0.50 5.91
C ASP A 296 12.98 0.10 5.58
N CYS A 297 12.47 -1.00 6.14
CA CYS A 297 11.10 -1.46 5.88
C CYS A 297 10.15 -1.06 7.02
N PRO A 298 9.12 -0.23 6.77
CA PRO A 298 8.12 0.10 7.77
C PRO A 298 7.23 -1.11 8.07
N PRO A 299 6.73 -1.26 9.31
CA PRO A 299 5.78 -2.30 9.62
C PRO A 299 4.53 -2.22 8.74
N LEU A 300 4.02 -3.40 8.36
CA LEU A 300 2.95 -3.56 7.38
C LEU A 300 1.68 -4.04 8.07
N VAL A 301 0.57 -3.36 7.80
CA VAL A 301 -0.78 -3.82 8.14
C VAL A 301 -1.72 -3.72 6.95
N CYS A 302 -2.62 -4.69 6.83
CA CYS A 302 -3.68 -4.73 5.83
C CYS A 302 -4.94 -5.35 6.44
N SER A 303 -6.11 -4.91 5.98
CA SER A 303 -7.38 -5.56 6.32
C SER A 303 -7.50 -6.84 5.48
N TYR A 304 -7.39 -8.00 6.11
CA TYR A 304 -7.53 -9.29 5.44
C TYR A 304 -8.95 -9.83 5.58
N VAL A 305 -9.53 -10.30 4.47
CA VAL A 305 -10.75 -11.11 4.50
C VAL A 305 -10.46 -12.46 3.87
N PRO A 306 -10.69 -13.56 4.61
CA PRO A 306 -10.57 -14.92 4.11
C PRO A 306 -11.32 -15.15 2.80
N SER A 307 -10.67 -15.81 1.84
CA SER A 307 -11.27 -16.15 0.54
C SER A 307 -10.91 -17.58 0.10
N SER A 308 -11.88 -18.27 -0.49
CA SER A 308 -11.69 -19.60 -1.08
C SER A 308 -11.16 -19.58 -2.51
N VAL A 309 -10.81 -18.39 -3.04
CA VAL A 309 -10.25 -18.21 -4.38
C VAL A 309 -9.05 -19.14 -4.60
N GLN A 310 -9.10 -19.90 -5.71
CA GLN A 310 -8.01 -20.78 -6.08
C GLN A 310 -6.98 -20.04 -6.93
N ILE A 311 -5.71 -20.18 -6.58
CA ILE A 311 -4.60 -19.69 -7.40
C ILE A 311 -4.34 -20.74 -8.48
N LYS A 312 -4.64 -20.39 -9.73
CA LYS A 312 -4.25 -21.21 -10.88
C LYS A 312 -2.72 -21.35 -10.88
N GLN A 313 -2.22 -22.57 -10.94
CA GLN A 313 -0.78 -22.82 -10.99
C GLN A 313 -0.22 -22.49 -12.38
N ALA A 314 1.05 -22.09 -12.43
CA ALA A 314 1.76 -21.91 -13.70
C ALA A 314 1.75 -23.23 -14.49
N GLY A 315 1.69 -23.14 -15.82
CA GLY A 315 1.87 -24.32 -16.66
C GLY A 315 3.29 -24.89 -16.49
N PRO A 316 3.48 -26.20 -16.73
CA PRO A 316 4.81 -26.82 -16.72
C PRO A 316 5.76 -26.21 -17.76
#